data_AF-A0A432ID36-F1
#
_entry.id   AF-A0A432ID36-F1
#
_cell.length_a   1.000
_cell.length_b   1.000
_cell.length_c   1.000
_cell.angle_alpha   90.00
_cell.angle_beta   90.00
_cell.angle_gamma   90.00
#
_symmetry.space_group_name_H-M   'P 1'
#
loop_
_entity.id
_entity.type
_entity.pdbx_description
1 polymer ?
#
loop_
_entity_poly.entity_id
_entity_poly.type
_entity_poly.pdbx_seq_one_letter_code
_entity_poly.pdbx_strand_id
1 'polypeptide(L)'
;MIWQQRASRSLLALILVPVICGFLLVQTDVMGFASADSKEIKKLVKDFKKAVRGEEHDNAIDIGRQIATYGTEDAMEALYDLGYKEGRNPKVYSSVCEELSRLDGIIEFISERYDKIDSKSDFRERMYLADVLAFPTNKRGEINDQIMKLAKRLREIEEDGLPPGADPSIPDRMKQQQESLKKQLQRLRGTENDEALTLMVEFLGDKSAFVQGAAVEAFRKSQSSIGVQPLITLLEKLVRKRKDVLYHQVRDALWELTGQDFDLIEEWHSWWEPRQKTFDPMEEIHDGKTGVKRKRRGNDPEFWGVPVESKNIVFVIDTSGSMRYVHKDDIPGLGRGDGSDGGGSSGGGQQTQEQDRLSKFWTRMEMAKRELRKVLKKMSKDAAFNCVRFDTTVSKFKKKATPASSGNKKSALKWVDGLKHNGNTNTLDSLMEAFGQDARTNTIFFLSDGLPSVDGKINDPTEPILDKVFEMNRFRKIKIHCFGFHPFTQGGQQMPGLASANTWLKRLAESTGGTYTNMKVDNKLNPDNPGD
;
A
#
# COMPACT_ATOMS: atom_id res chain seq x y z
N MET A 1 -9.07 -83.81 -43.11
CA MET A 1 -8.18 -82.66 -43.38
C MET A 1 -7.23 -82.57 -42.20
N ILE A 2 -6.18 -83.42 -42.17
CA ILE A 2 -4.80 -83.13 -42.59
C ILE A 2 -4.15 -82.13 -41.61
N TRP A 3 -3.14 -82.41 -40.78
CA TRP A 3 -2.33 -83.57 -40.38
C TRP A 3 -1.71 -83.13 -39.01
N GLN A 4 -1.82 -83.91 -37.91
CA GLN A 4 -0.70 -84.58 -37.18
C GLN A 4 0.47 -83.66 -36.73
N GLN A 5 1.06 -83.71 -35.52
CA GLN A 5 1.37 -84.83 -34.61
C GLN A 5 2.06 -84.33 -33.31
N ARG A 6 1.88 -85.07 -32.21
CA ARG A 6 2.83 -85.51 -31.13
C ARG A 6 4.01 -84.60 -30.70
N ALA A 7 4.19 -84.24 -29.42
CA ALA A 7 4.53 -85.03 -28.21
C ALA A 7 5.99 -85.54 -28.11
N SER A 8 6.77 -85.02 -27.13
CA SER A 8 7.81 -85.68 -26.29
C SER A 8 8.51 -84.62 -25.41
N ARG A 9 8.33 -84.50 -24.08
CA ARG A 9 8.86 -85.27 -22.92
C ARG A 9 10.37 -85.53 -22.92
N SER A 10 10.97 -85.36 -21.72
CA SER A 10 12.28 -85.87 -21.20
C SER A 10 13.42 -84.82 -21.25
N LEU A 11 14.34 -84.63 -20.29
CA LEU A 11 14.63 -85.16 -18.94
C LEU A 11 15.90 -84.40 -18.41
N LEU A 12 16.22 -84.51 -17.11
CA LEU A 12 17.53 -84.26 -16.44
C LEU A 12 17.90 -82.76 -16.20
N ALA A 13 18.00 -82.24 -14.97
CA ALA A 13 18.88 -82.59 -13.84
C ALA A 13 20.39 -82.52 -14.18
N LEU A 14 21.06 -81.42 -13.81
CA LEU A 14 22.32 -81.41 -13.03
C LEU A 14 22.94 -80.00 -12.92
N ILE A 15 23.18 -79.63 -11.67
CA ILE A 15 24.18 -78.74 -11.08
C ILE A 15 25.35 -78.36 -12.01
N LEU A 16 25.66 -77.06 -12.12
CA LEU A 16 27.04 -76.52 -12.08
C LEU A 16 27.07 -74.99 -12.01
N VAL A 17 27.86 -74.51 -11.05
CA VAL A 17 28.17 -73.11 -10.68
C VAL A 17 28.78 -72.31 -11.83
N PRO A 18 28.51 -70.99 -11.94
CA PRO A 18 29.51 -70.08 -12.47
C PRO A 18 29.86 -68.96 -11.47
N VAL A 19 31.09 -69.08 -10.97
CA VAL A 19 32.13 -68.04 -10.87
C VAL A 19 31.68 -66.66 -10.39
N ILE A 20 31.94 -66.43 -9.10
CA ILE A 20 32.18 -65.10 -8.53
C ILE A 20 33.50 -64.57 -9.09
N CYS A 21 33.46 -63.46 -9.83
CA CYS A 21 34.58 -62.53 -9.98
C CYS A 21 34.00 -61.12 -10.11
N GLY A 22 34.39 -60.26 -9.18
CA GLY A 22 33.71 -59.01 -8.87
C GLY A 22 33.97 -57.86 -9.85
N PHE A 23 33.02 -56.94 -9.87
CA PHE A 23 33.30 -55.52 -9.96
C PHE A 23 32.55 -54.84 -8.82
N LEU A 24 33.31 -54.18 -7.96
CA LEU A 24 32.85 -53.41 -6.81
C LEU A 24 31.77 -52.41 -7.24
N LEU A 25 30.54 -52.64 -6.82
CA LEU A 25 29.58 -51.56 -6.58
C LEU A 25 30.10 -50.78 -5.39
N VAL A 26 30.83 -49.70 -5.65
CA VAL A 26 30.96 -48.62 -4.68
C VAL A 26 29.56 -48.04 -4.52
N GLN A 27 28.85 -48.48 -3.48
CA GLN A 27 27.82 -47.66 -2.88
C GLN A 27 28.54 -46.40 -2.38
N THR A 28 28.53 -45.35 -3.18
CA THR A 28 28.73 -44.01 -2.64
C THR A 28 27.49 -43.71 -1.81
N ASP A 29 27.59 -43.97 -0.51
CA ASP A 29 26.85 -43.22 0.48
C ASP A 29 27.07 -41.73 0.16
N VAL A 30 26.07 -41.10 -0.44
CA VAL A 30 26.00 -39.64 -0.54
C VAL A 30 25.65 -39.13 0.86
N MET A 31 26.62 -39.18 1.75
CA MET A 31 26.68 -38.25 2.86
C MET A 31 26.73 -36.86 2.23
N GLY A 32 25.65 -36.08 2.35
CA GLY A 32 25.55 -34.74 1.79
C GLY A 32 26.63 -33.82 2.36
N PHE A 33 27.74 -33.70 1.65
CA PHE A 33 28.72 -32.65 1.89
C PHE A 33 28.15 -31.36 1.29
N ALA A 34 27.62 -30.49 2.14
CA ALA A 34 27.28 -29.12 1.75
C ALA A 34 28.52 -28.45 1.13
N SER A 35 28.35 -27.77 -0.02
CA SER A 35 29.43 -27.01 -0.68
C SER A 35 30.02 -25.96 0.27
N ALA A 36 31.25 -25.52 -0.01
CA ALA A 36 31.90 -24.44 0.78
C ALA A 36 31.00 -23.19 0.82
N ASP A 37 30.43 -22.83 -0.34
CA ASP A 37 29.48 -21.72 -0.49
C ASP A 37 28.23 -21.89 0.38
N SER A 38 27.65 -23.11 0.44
CA SER A 38 26.47 -23.39 1.27
C SER A 38 26.72 -23.20 2.77
N LYS A 39 27.96 -23.47 3.25
CA LYS A 39 28.34 -23.20 4.64
C LYS A 39 28.49 -21.70 4.90
N GLU A 40 29.05 -20.96 3.95
CA GLU A 40 29.24 -19.52 4.07
C GLU A 40 27.92 -18.76 4.00
N ILE A 41 27.02 -19.13 3.09
CA ILE A 41 25.64 -18.61 3.01
C ILE A 41 24.93 -18.81 4.36
N LYS A 42 25.02 -20.00 4.98
CA LYS A 42 24.42 -20.26 6.30
C LYS A 42 24.96 -19.34 7.40
N LYS A 43 26.25 -18.99 7.34
CA LYS A 43 26.86 -18.02 8.25
C LYS A 43 26.29 -16.62 8.01
N LEU A 44 26.26 -16.16 6.77
CA LEU A 44 25.68 -14.87 6.39
C LEU A 44 24.20 -14.76 6.79
N VAL A 45 23.40 -15.82 6.63
CA VAL A 45 22.01 -15.88 7.09
C VAL A 45 21.90 -15.64 8.60
N LYS A 46 22.81 -16.23 9.40
CA LYS A 46 22.84 -16.02 10.85
C LYS A 46 23.20 -14.58 11.21
N ASP A 47 24.16 -14.00 10.49
CA ASP A 47 24.63 -12.64 10.70
C ASP A 47 23.56 -11.62 10.28
N PHE A 48 22.87 -11.84 9.16
CA PHE A 48 21.71 -11.05 8.73
C PHE A 48 20.63 -11.02 9.81
N LYS A 49 20.24 -12.19 10.33
CA LYS A 49 19.25 -12.29 11.42
C LYS A 49 19.71 -11.58 12.68
N LYS A 50 21.02 -11.56 12.96
CA LYS A 50 21.57 -10.84 14.10
C LYS A 50 21.48 -9.33 13.88
N ALA A 51 21.86 -8.84 12.71
CA ALA A 51 21.78 -7.43 12.34
C ALA A 51 20.34 -6.89 12.40
N VAL A 52 19.36 -7.62 11.84
CA VAL A 52 17.93 -7.24 11.94
C VAL A 52 17.46 -7.16 13.39
N ARG A 53 17.81 -8.14 14.23
CA ARG A 53 17.46 -8.13 15.67
C ARG A 53 18.15 -7.02 16.46
N GLY A 54 19.31 -6.56 16.01
CA GLY A 54 20.04 -5.43 16.58
C GLY A 54 19.66 -4.07 16.01
N GLU A 55 18.64 -4.00 15.14
CA GLU A 55 18.24 -2.77 14.42
C GLU A 55 19.36 -2.18 13.53
N GLU A 56 20.36 -2.99 13.16
CA GLU A 56 21.46 -2.62 12.27
C GLU A 56 21.04 -2.80 10.80
N HIS A 57 20.06 -2.02 10.35
CA HIS A 57 19.40 -2.22 9.05
C HIS A 57 20.34 -2.09 7.85
N ASP A 58 21.27 -1.15 7.86
CA ASP A 58 22.25 -0.96 6.77
C ASP A 58 23.21 -2.16 6.68
N ASN A 59 23.67 -2.68 7.84
CA ASN A 59 24.48 -3.89 7.90
C ASN A 59 23.70 -5.13 7.38
N ALA A 60 22.43 -5.27 7.75
CA ALA A 60 21.59 -6.34 7.22
C ALA A 60 21.46 -6.27 5.69
N ILE A 61 21.29 -5.07 5.13
CA ILE A 61 21.24 -4.85 3.68
C ILE A 61 22.54 -5.29 3.01
N ASP A 62 23.69 -4.90 3.56
CA ASP A 62 24.99 -5.26 3.00
C ASP A 62 25.25 -6.78 3.07
N ILE A 63 24.83 -7.45 4.14
CA ILE A 63 24.88 -8.91 4.23
C ILE A 63 23.95 -9.55 3.18
N GLY A 64 22.75 -9.00 2.97
CA GLY A 64 21.83 -9.48 1.94
C GLY A 64 22.45 -9.40 0.54
N ARG A 65 23.11 -8.29 0.22
CA ARG A 65 23.86 -8.14 -1.04
C ARG A 65 24.98 -9.16 -1.17
N GLN A 66 25.72 -9.43 -0.09
CA GLN A 66 26.76 -10.47 -0.10
C GLN A 66 26.17 -11.84 -0.42
N ILE A 67 25.02 -12.21 0.16
CA ILE A 67 24.35 -13.48 -0.18
C ILE A 67 23.96 -13.48 -1.67
N ALA A 68 23.45 -12.37 -2.22
CA ALA A 68 23.06 -12.29 -3.62
C ALA A 68 24.22 -12.54 -4.59
N THR A 69 25.44 -12.12 -4.25
CA THR A 69 26.62 -12.29 -5.11
C THR A 69 26.99 -13.75 -5.40
N TYR A 70 26.51 -14.71 -4.59
CA TYR A 70 26.74 -16.12 -4.87
C TYR A 70 25.98 -16.61 -6.11
N GLY A 71 24.81 -16.03 -6.41
CA GLY A 71 24.02 -16.40 -7.60
C GLY A 71 23.58 -17.87 -7.67
N THR A 72 23.62 -18.60 -6.55
CA THR A 72 23.22 -20.02 -6.48
C THR A 72 21.76 -20.18 -6.04
N GLU A 73 21.17 -21.34 -6.30
CA GLU A 73 19.83 -21.71 -5.81
C GLU A 73 19.74 -21.62 -4.27
N ASP A 74 20.78 -22.07 -3.56
CA ASP A 74 20.91 -21.95 -2.10
C ASP A 74 20.86 -20.48 -1.63
N ALA A 75 21.51 -19.57 -2.36
CA ALA A 75 21.52 -18.15 -2.05
C ALA A 75 20.16 -17.49 -2.33
N MET A 76 19.52 -17.86 -3.44
CA MET A 76 18.17 -17.41 -3.79
C MET A 76 17.14 -17.83 -2.74
N GLU A 77 17.14 -19.11 -2.35
CA GLU A 77 16.28 -19.63 -1.27
C GLU A 77 16.54 -18.93 0.06
N ALA A 78 17.81 -18.73 0.42
CA ALA A 78 18.18 -18.03 1.65
C ALA A 78 17.67 -16.58 1.68
N LEU A 79 17.87 -15.83 0.59
CA LEU A 79 17.39 -14.45 0.47
C LEU A 79 15.87 -14.37 0.48
N TYR A 80 15.21 -15.28 -0.25
CA TYR A 80 13.77 -15.39 -0.26
C TYR A 80 13.22 -15.53 1.15
N ASP A 81 13.75 -16.51 1.90
CA ASP A 81 13.35 -16.78 3.27
C ASP A 81 13.62 -15.60 4.21
N LEU A 82 14.77 -14.94 4.06
CA LEU A 82 15.14 -13.77 4.87
C LEU A 82 14.19 -12.60 4.62
N GLY A 83 13.89 -12.24 3.37
CA GLY A 83 12.98 -11.14 3.08
C GLY A 83 11.55 -11.44 3.56
N TYR A 84 11.06 -12.67 3.34
CA TYR A 84 9.74 -13.08 3.81
C TYR A 84 9.62 -13.05 5.34
N LYS A 85 10.56 -13.68 6.06
CA LYS A 85 10.47 -13.89 7.52
C LYS A 85 11.02 -12.71 8.33
N GLU A 86 12.11 -12.12 7.88
CA GLU A 86 12.90 -11.12 8.63
C GLU A 86 12.79 -9.70 8.05
N GLY A 87 12.26 -9.52 6.84
CA GLY A 87 12.07 -8.21 6.18
C GLY A 87 10.96 -7.35 6.80
N ARG A 88 11.07 -7.05 8.10
CA ARG A 88 10.09 -6.27 8.88
C ARG A 88 10.33 -4.77 8.82
N ASN A 89 11.56 -4.37 8.49
CA ASN A 89 11.89 -2.97 8.20
C ASN A 89 11.72 -2.72 6.68
N PRO A 90 11.13 -1.57 6.27
CA PRO A 90 10.88 -1.26 4.87
C PRO A 90 12.13 -1.23 3.99
N LYS A 91 13.25 -0.71 4.49
CA LYS A 91 14.50 -0.63 3.71
C LYS A 91 15.09 -2.00 3.47
N VAL A 92 15.15 -2.82 4.52
CA VAL A 92 15.66 -4.21 4.43
C VAL A 92 14.78 -5.02 3.47
N TYR A 93 13.45 -4.94 3.62
CA TYR A 93 12.51 -5.67 2.76
C TYR A 93 12.65 -5.27 1.29
N SER A 94 12.65 -3.96 1.01
CA SER A 94 12.80 -3.45 -0.36
C SER A 94 14.13 -3.86 -0.97
N SER A 95 15.23 -3.80 -0.22
CA SER A 95 16.54 -4.20 -0.72
C SER A 95 16.62 -5.69 -1.01
N VAL A 96 16.00 -6.55 -0.18
CA VAL A 96 15.98 -8.00 -0.46
C VAL A 96 15.13 -8.31 -1.70
N CYS A 97 13.97 -7.65 -1.87
CA CYS A 97 13.16 -7.80 -3.09
C CYS A 97 13.93 -7.36 -4.33
N GLU A 98 14.67 -6.25 -4.23
CA GLU A 98 15.54 -5.73 -5.28
C GLU A 98 16.61 -6.75 -5.68
N GLU A 99 17.36 -7.27 -4.70
CA GLU A 99 18.42 -8.25 -5.00
C GLU A 99 17.83 -9.54 -5.58
N LEU A 100 16.72 -10.06 -5.03
CA LEU A 100 16.04 -11.24 -5.58
C LEU A 100 15.63 -11.03 -7.04
N SER A 101 15.05 -9.87 -7.35
CA SER A 101 14.58 -9.55 -8.71
C SER A 101 15.68 -9.49 -9.76
N ARG A 102 16.96 -9.50 -9.37
CA ARG A 102 18.13 -9.46 -10.23
C ARG A 102 18.84 -10.81 -10.38
N LEU A 103 18.42 -11.83 -9.62
CA LEU A 103 19.06 -13.14 -9.69
C LEU A 103 18.58 -13.90 -10.93
N ASP A 104 19.52 -14.47 -11.67
CA ASP A 104 19.21 -15.37 -12.78
C ASP A 104 18.35 -16.55 -12.28
N GLY A 105 17.29 -16.89 -13.03
CA GLY A 105 16.38 -17.97 -12.66
C GLY A 105 15.27 -17.59 -11.67
N ILE A 106 15.18 -16.32 -11.25
CA ILE A 106 14.15 -15.88 -10.29
C ILE A 106 12.71 -16.08 -10.82
N ILE A 107 12.50 -15.98 -12.13
CA ILE A 107 11.17 -16.12 -12.73
C ILE A 107 10.71 -17.58 -12.63
N GLU A 108 11.56 -18.53 -12.99
CA GLU A 108 11.32 -19.96 -12.84
C GLU A 108 11.10 -20.32 -11.37
N PHE A 109 11.94 -19.80 -10.48
CA PHE A 109 11.82 -20.00 -9.04
C PHE A 109 10.46 -19.55 -8.50
N ILE A 110 10.02 -18.35 -8.88
CA ILE A 110 8.73 -17.79 -8.44
C ILE A 110 7.58 -18.57 -9.07
N SER A 111 7.66 -18.92 -10.35
CA SER A 111 6.64 -19.70 -11.06
C SER A 111 6.39 -21.04 -10.39
N GLU A 112 7.46 -21.83 -10.17
CA GLU A 112 7.36 -23.12 -9.50
C GLU A 112 6.79 -23.02 -8.08
N ARG A 113 7.19 -21.98 -7.34
CA ARG A 113 6.73 -21.78 -5.97
C ARG A 113 5.27 -21.32 -5.94
N TYR A 114 4.85 -20.45 -6.86
CA TYR A 114 3.47 -20.00 -6.97
C TYR A 114 2.51 -21.18 -7.19
N ASP A 115 2.88 -22.12 -8.07
CA ASP A 115 2.09 -23.32 -8.36
C ASP A 115 1.97 -24.28 -7.15
N LYS A 116 3.01 -24.33 -6.31
CA LYS A 116 3.05 -25.19 -5.10
C LYS A 116 2.25 -24.59 -3.94
N ILE A 117 2.02 -23.28 -3.91
CA ILE A 117 1.28 -22.63 -2.82
C ILE A 117 -0.23 -22.82 -2.99
N ASP A 118 -0.89 -23.42 -2.00
CA ASP A 118 -2.35 -23.53 -2.03
C ASP A 118 -3.00 -22.14 -2.05
N SER A 119 -3.65 -21.81 -3.16
CA SER A 119 -4.44 -20.58 -3.34
C SER A 119 -5.55 -20.36 -2.31
N LYS A 120 -6.00 -21.40 -1.58
CA LYS A 120 -6.95 -21.28 -0.46
C LYS A 120 -6.29 -21.01 0.90
N SER A 121 -4.98 -21.22 0.99
CA SER A 121 -4.18 -20.93 2.17
C SER A 121 -3.85 -19.43 2.28
N ASP A 122 -3.08 -19.08 3.31
CA ASP A 122 -2.59 -17.74 3.56
C ASP A 122 -2.01 -17.07 2.30
N PHE A 123 -2.43 -15.85 2.03
CA PHE A 123 -2.07 -15.12 0.81
C PHE A 123 -0.72 -14.38 0.94
N ARG A 124 -0.13 -14.32 2.15
CA ARG A 124 1.08 -13.53 2.43
C ARG A 124 2.29 -13.93 1.60
N GLU A 125 2.50 -15.22 1.37
CA GLU A 125 3.62 -15.69 0.54
C GLU A 125 3.41 -15.31 -0.93
N ARG A 126 2.20 -15.46 -1.46
CA ARG A 126 1.86 -15.02 -2.83
C ARG A 126 1.97 -13.50 -2.99
N MET A 127 1.63 -12.73 -1.95
CA MET A 127 1.89 -11.29 -1.94
C MET A 127 3.38 -10.96 -2.03
N TYR A 128 4.20 -11.71 -1.30
CA TYR A 128 5.64 -11.51 -1.34
C TYR A 128 6.23 -11.82 -2.71
N LEU A 129 5.80 -12.92 -3.34
CA LEU A 129 6.18 -13.25 -4.72
C LEU A 129 5.80 -12.13 -5.69
N ALA A 130 4.59 -11.56 -5.55
CA ALA A 130 4.17 -10.42 -6.36
C ALA A 130 5.04 -9.18 -6.11
N ASP A 131 5.43 -8.89 -4.87
CA ASP A 131 6.30 -7.75 -4.55
C ASP A 131 7.71 -7.91 -5.17
N VAL A 132 8.26 -9.12 -5.19
CA VAL A 132 9.56 -9.41 -5.85
C VAL A 132 9.45 -9.22 -7.36
N LEU A 133 8.43 -9.81 -8.01
CA LEU A 133 8.21 -9.66 -9.45
C LEU A 133 7.90 -8.22 -9.86
N ALA A 134 7.24 -7.44 -9.00
CA ALA A 134 6.90 -6.05 -9.28
C ALA A 134 8.07 -5.07 -9.12
N PHE A 135 9.22 -5.51 -8.59
CA PHE A 135 10.33 -4.60 -8.33
C PHE A 135 10.90 -3.96 -9.61
N PRO A 136 11.26 -4.72 -10.67
CA PRO A 136 11.75 -4.14 -11.92
C PRO A 136 10.72 -3.21 -12.58
N THR A 137 9.44 -3.56 -12.48
CA THR A 137 8.34 -2.78 -13.08
C THR A 137 8.10 -1.47 -12.35
N ASN A 138 8.17 -1.47 -11.02
CA ASN A 138 8.04 -0.25 -10.21
C ASN A 138 9.18 0.72 -10.51
N LYS A 139 10.41 0.21 -10.62
CA LYS A 139 11.58 1.03 -10.94
C LYS A 139 11.47 1.68 -12.33
N ARG A 140 10.96 0.93 -13.31
CA ARG A 140 10.67 1.42 -14.66
C ARG A 140 9.71 2.60 -14.63
N GLY A 141 8.58 2.47 -13.93
CA GLY A 141 7.59 3.54 -13.77
C GLY A 141 8.15 4.79 -13.09
N GLU A 142 8.88 4.61 -11.97
CA GLU A 142 9.50 5.73 -11.24
C GLU A 142 10.45 6.55 -12.11
N ILE A 143 11.30 5.88 -12.90
CA ILE A 143 12.23 6.54 -13.81
C ILE A 143 11.47 7.30 -14.89
N ASN A 144 10.41 6.71 -15.45
CA ASN A 144 9.60 7.38 -16.47
C ASN A 144 8.87 8.62 -15.90
N ASP A 145 8.30 8.52 -14.69
CA ASP A 145 7.68 9.67 -14.02
C ASP A 145 8.65 10.82 -13.80
N GLN A 146 9.92 10.51 -13.47
CA GLN A 146 10.98 11.51 -13.37
C GLN A 146 11.31 12.14 -14.73
N ILE A 147 11.40 11.33 -15.79
CA ILE A 147 11.60 11.79 -17.17
C ILE A 147 10.46 12.75 -17.59
N MET A 148 9.21 12.41 -17.26
CA MET A 148 8.03 13.20 -17.60
C MET A 148 7.95 14.50 -16.79
N LYS A 149 8.28 14.47 -15.49
CA LYS A 149 8.40 15.69 -14.66
C LYS A 149 9.47 16.65 -15.20
N LEU A 150 10.63 16.12 -15.57
CA LEU A 150 11.68 16.91 -16.20
C LEU A 150 11.23 17.48 -17.56
N ALA A 151 10.56 16.68 -18.39
CA ALA A 151 10.02 17.12 -19.67
C ALA A 151 9.04 18.28 -19.50
N LYS A 152 8.11 18.15 -18.54
CA LYS A 152 7.14 19.20 -18.22
C LYS A 152 7.84 20.48 -17.76
N ARG A 153 8.80 20.35 -16.83
CA ARG A 153 9.53 21.51 -16.32
C ARG A 153 10.35 22.20 -17.41
N LEU A 154 10.94 21.44 -18.33
CA LEU A 154 11.65 21.99 -19.49
C LEU A 154 10.71 22.76 -20.41
N ARG A 155 9.49 22.26 -20.68
CA ARG A 155 8.46 22.98 -21.43
C ARG A 155 8.03 24.28 -20.74
N GLU A 156 7.76 24.23 -19.44
CA GLU A 156 7.43 25.44 -18.65
C GLU A 156 8.54 26.50 -18.74
N ILE A 157 9.82 26.09 -18.68
CA ILE A 157 10.95 27.03 -18.81
C ILE A 157 11.07 27.58 -20.23
N GLU A 158 10.77 26.77 -21.26
CA GLU A 158 10.77 27.20 -22.65
C GLU A 158 9.64 28.21 -22.95
N GLU A 159 8.47 28.03 -22.33
CA GLU A 159 7.30 28.90 -22.47
C GLU A 159 7.41 30.18 -21.63
N ASP A 160 7.71 30.07 -20.34
CA ASP A 160 7.67 31.17 -19.37
C ASP A 160 9.04 31.84 -19.13
N GLY A 161 10.11 31.24 -19.64
CA GLY A 161 11.48 31.63 -19.32
C GLY A 161 11.93 31.19 -17.93
N LEU A 162 13.21 31.42 -17.62
CA LEU A 162 13.74 31.15 -16.29
C LEU A 162 13.31 32.25 -15.29
N PRO A 163 13.09 31.91 -14.01
CA PRO A 163 12.88 32.92 -12.97
C PRO A 163 14.05 33.94 -12.92
N PRO A 164 13.79 35.21 -12.59
CA PRO A 164 14.84 36.21 -12.47
C PRO A 164 15.93 35.78 -11.46
N GLY A 165 17.20 35.86 -11.88
CA GLY A 165 18.36 35.45 -11.07
C GLY A 165 18.62 33.94 -11.03
N ALA A 166 17.85 33.12 -11.75
CA ALA A 166 18.11 31.70 -11.88
C ALA A 166 19.32 31.43 -12.80
N ASP A 167 20.07 30.37 -12.49
CA ASP A 167 21.25 29.94 -13.23
C ASP A 167 20.88 29.51 -14.68
N PRO A 168 21.45 30.14 -15.73
CA PRO A 168 21.15 29.82 -17.13
C PRO A 168 21.46 28.37 -17.53
N SER A 169 22.30 27.64 -16.77
CA SER A 169 22.65 26.24 -17.04
C SER A 169 21.60 25.22 -16.56
N ILE A 170 20.56 25.66 -15.85
CA ILE A 170 19.49 24.78 -15.34
C ILE A 170 18.86 23.92 -16.44
N PRO A 171 18.44 24.47 -17.61
CA PRO A 171 17.83 23.68 -18.67
C PRO A 171 18.78 22.59 -19.22
N ASP A 172 20.07 22.90 -19.39
CA ASP A 172 21.05 21.93 -19.89
C ASP A 172 21.29 20.79 -18.91
N ARG A 173 21.42 21.10 -17.60
CA ARG A 173 21.51 20.06 -16.56
C ARG A 173 20.27 19.19 -16.51
N MET A 174 19.07 19.77 -16.64
CA MET A 174 17.82 19.02 -16.70
C MET A 174 17.75 18.10 -17.92
N LYS A 175 18.16 18.58 -19.11
CA LYS A 175 18.25 17.75 -20.33
C LYS A 175 19.25 16.59 -20.17
N GLN A 176 20.43 16.86 -19.60
CA GLN A 176 21.42 15.81 -19.31
C GLN A 176 20.89 14.77 -18.32
N GLN A 177 20.21 15.21 -17.25
CA GLN A 177 19.56 14.32 -16.30
C GLN A 177 18.48 13.48 -16.99
N GLN A 178 17.65 14.10 -17.83
CA GLN A 178 16.60 13.41 -18.59
C GLN A 178 17.19 12.33 -19.52
N GLU A 179 18.26 12.64 -20.27
CA GLU A 179 18.94 11.67 -21.14
C GLU A 179 19.60 10.52 -20.34
N SER A 180 20.17 10.80 -19.17
CA SER A 180 20.69 9.76 -18.27
C SER A 180 19.58 8.81 -17.80
N LEU A 181 18.44 9.36 -17.39
CA LEU A 181 17.28 8.57 -16.97
C LEU A 181 16.70 7.75 -18.12
N LYS A 182 16.60 8.30 -19.35
CA LYS A 182 16.17 7.55 -20.54
C LYS A 182 17.08 6.35 -20.82
N LYS A 183 18.41 6.51 -20.68
CA LYS A 183 19.37 5.39 -20.82
C LYS A 183 19.18 4.33 -19.73
N GLN A 184 18.93 4.74 -18.48
CA GLN A 184 18.60 3.79 -17.40
C GLN A 184 17.30 3.04 -17.70
N LEU A 185 16.27 3.77 -18.15
CA LEU A 185 14.98 3.18 -18.53
C LEU A 185 15.15 2.16 -19.65
N GLN A 186 15.95 2.48 -20.67
CA GLN A 186 16.23 1.58 -21.79
C GLN A 186 16.95 0.29 -21.35
N ARG A 187 17.82 0.34 -20.33
CA ARG A 187 18.46 -0.86 -19.76
C ARG A 187 17.47 -1.75 -19.00
N LEU A 188 16.46 -1.14 -18.38
CA LEU A 188 15.36 -1.87 -17.73
C LEU A 188 14.29 -2.38 -18.71
N ARG A 189 14.36 -1.97 -19.99
CA ARG A 189 13.58 -2.55 -21.09
C ARG A 189 14.35 -3.78 -21.59
N GLY A 190 13.97 -4.97 -21.13
CA GLY A 190 14.57 -6.25 -21.50
C GLY A 190 13.55 -7.40 -21.37
N THR A 191 13.88 -8.54 -21.98
CA THR A 191 13.01 -9.75 -22.05
C THR A 191 12.57 -10.24 -20.67
N GLU A 192 13.46 -10.18 -19.68
CA GLU A 192 13.19 -10.59 -18.29
C GLU A 192 12.05 -9.79 -17.64
N ASN A 193 11.89 -8.51 -17.98
CA ASN A 193 10.82 -7.68 -17.44
C ASN A 193 9.46 -8.06 -18.06
N ASP A 194 9.45 -8.39 -19.35
CA ASP A 194 8.24 -8.87 -20.04
C ASP A 194 7.86 -10.28 -19.56
N GLU A 195 8.83 -11.13 -19.25
CA GLU A 195 8.60 -12.44 -18.63
C GLU A 195 8.05 -12.30 -17.20
N ALA A 196 8.60 -11.39 -16.38
CA ALA A 196 8.08 -11.11 -15.04
C ALA A 196 6.64 -10.58 -15.10
N LEU A 197 6.34 -9.68 -16.03
CA LEU A 197 4.99 -9.18 -16.27
C LEU A 197 4.04 -10.26 -16.82
N THR A 198 4.55 -11.15 -17.66
CA THR A 198 3.79 -12.29 -18.17
C THR A 198 3.41 -13.22 -17.03
N LEU A 199 4.35 -13.54 -16.14
CA LEU A 199 4.07 -14.32 -14.93
C LEU A 199 3.10 -13.58 -13.99
N MET A 200 3.21 -12.25 -13.87
CA MET A 200 2.29 -11.42 -13.08
C MET A 200 0.83 -11.50 -13.56
N VAL A 201 0.57 -11.91 -14.81
CA VAL A 201 -0.80 -12.12 -15.31
C VAL A 201 -1.51 -13.22 -14.51
N GLU A 202 -0.80 -14.28 -14.10
CA GLU A 202 -1.37 -15.37 -13.30
C GLU A 202 -1.89 -14.86 -11.95
N PHE A 203 -1.23 -13.85 -11.37
CA PHE A 203 -1.60 -13.26 -10.08
C PHE A 203 -2.92 -12.46 -10.16
N LEU A 204 -3.32 -11.98 -11.34
CA LEU A 204 -4.66 -11.39 -11.54
C LEU A 204 -5.77 -12.45 -11.41
N GLY A 205 -5.44 -13.72 -11.62
CA GLY A 205 -6.31 -14.88 -11.44
C GLY A 205 -6.46 -15.34 -9.99
N ASP A 206 -5.68 -14.80 -9.04
CA ASP A 206 -5.65 -15.28 -7.65
C ASP A 206 -7.02 -15.16 -6.95
N LYS A 207 -7.26 -16.03 -5.96
CA LYS A 207 -8.48 -16.02 -5.14
C LYS A 207 -8.52 -14.87 -4.15
N SER A 208 -7.35 -14.39 -3.72
CA SER A 208 -7.21 -13.26 -2.81
C SER A 208 -7.24 -11.94 -3.59
N ALA A 209 -8.19 -11.06 -3.25
CA ALA A 209 -8.24 -9.71 -3.80
C ALA A 209 -6.99 -8.87 -3.47
N PHE A 210 -6.26 -9.22 -2.40
CA PHE A 210 -5.00 -8.56 -2.06
C PHE A 210 -3.92 -8.86 -3.11
N VAL A 211 -3.80 -10.13 -3.52
CA VAL A 211 -2.82 -10.58 -4.53
C VAL A 211 -3.18 -9.99 -5.90
N GLN A 212 -4.46 -10.03 -6.26
CA GLN A 212 -4.96 -9.35 -7.46
C GLN A 212 -4.62 -7.85 -7.43
N GLY A 213 -4.84 -7.17 -6.31
CA GLY A 213 -4.54 -5.75 -6.15
C GLY A 213 -3.04 -5.43 -6.29
N ALA A 214 -2.15 -6.30 -5.80
CA ALA A 214 -0.71 -6.14 -5.99
C ALA A 214 -0.31 -6.28 -7.47
N ALA A 215 -0.86 -7.28 -8.17
CA ALA A 215 -0.63 -7.45 -9.60
C ALA A 215 -1.14 -6.25 -10.41
N VAL A 216 -2.34 -5.75 -10.10
CA VAL A 216 -2.91 -4.55 -10.72
C VAL A 216 -2.01 -3.34 -10.54
N GLU A 217 -1.48 -3.12 -9.33
CA GLU A 217 -0.56 -2.02 -9.05
C GLU A 217 0.79 -2.18 -9.77
N ALA A 218 1.30 -3.42 -9.87
CA ALA A 218 2.50 -3.72 -10.65
C ALA A 218 2.30 -3.37 -12.13
N PHE A 219 1.17 -3.77 -12.74
CA PHE A 219 0.85 -3.41 -14.11
C PHE A 219 0.69 -1.90 -14.28
N ARG A 220 -0.02 -1.23 -13.36
CA ARG A 220 -0.18 0.23 -13.37
C ARG A 220 1.16 0.96 -13.42
N LYS A 221 2.14 0.54 -12.61
CA LYS A 221 3.47 1.16 -12.56
C LYS A 221 4.40 0.71 -13.67
N SER A 222 4.18 -0.48 -14.24
CA SER A 222 5.05 -1.02 -15.29
C SER A 222 5.08 -0.19 -16.57
N GLN A 223 3.99 0.55 -16.85
CA GLN A 223 3.77 1.23 -18.12
C GLN A 223 4.03 0.30 -19.32
N SER A 224 3.57 -0.94 -19.21
CA SER A 224 3.66 -1.98 -20.24
C SER A 224 2.28 -2.35 -20.79
N SER A 225 2.19 -2.53 -22.11
CA SER A 225 0.95 -2.93 -22.80
C SER A 225 0.52 -4.36 -22.46
N ILE A 226 1.44 -5.20 -21.97
CA ILE A 226 1.17 -6.58 -21.52
C ILE A 226 0.01 -6.62 -20.52
N GLY A 227 -0.09 -5.62 -19.65
CA GLY A 227 -1.13 -5.56 -18.61
C GLY A 227 -2.52 -5.16 -19.11
N VAL A 228 -2.65 -4.51 -20.27
CA VAL A 228 -3.93 -3.89 -20.69
C VAL A 228 -5.03 -4.93 -20.92
N GLN A 229 -4.77 -5.97 -21.74
CA GLN A 229 -5.76 -7.02 -21.99
C GLN A 229 -6.13 -7.81 -20.71
N PRO A 230 -5.17 -8.26 -19.87
CA PRO A 230 -5.48 -8.90 -18.59
C PRO A 230 -6.30 -8.02 -17.65
N LEU A 231 -6.00 -6.72 -17.56
CA LEU A 231 -6.76 -5.78 -16.74
C LEU A 231 -8.19 -5.59 -17.23
N ILE A 232 -8.41 -5.46 -18.55
CA ILE A 232 -9.78 -5.42 -19.14
C ILE A 232 -10.54 -6.70 -18.79
N THR A 233 -9.88 -7.86 -18.91
CA THR A 233 -10.48 -9.16 -18.59
C THR A 233 -10.86 -9.27 -17.10
N LEU A 234 -10.01 -8.76 -16.21
CA LEU A 234 -10.33 -8.67 -14.78
C LEU A 234 -11.47 -7.69 -14.51
N LEU A 235 -11.48 -6.54 -15.18
CA LEU A 235 -12.55 -5.55 -15.08
C LEU A 235 -13.91 -6.16 -15.44
N GLU A 236 -14.00 -6.91 -16.55
CA GLU A 236 -15.21 -7.61 -16.98
C GLU A 236 -15.76 -8.54 -15.88
N LYS A 237 -14.88 -9.33 -15.26
CA LYS A 237 -15.24 -10.24 -14.16
C LYS A 237 -15.75 -9.45 -12.94
N LEU A 238 -15.13 -8.32 -12.61
CA LEU A 238 -15.49 -7.50 -11.46
C LEU A 238 -16.81 -6.77 -11.67
N VAL A 239 -17.05 -6.19 -12.85
CA VAL A 239 -18.34 -5.55 -13.19
C VAL A 239 -19.53 -6.48 -12.90
N ARG A 240 -19.40 -7.77 -13.21
CA ARG A 240 -20.43 -8.79 -12.97
C ARG A 240 -20.55 -9.22 -11.51
N LYS A 241 -19.44 -9.23 -10.75
CA LYS A 241 -19.39 -9.79 -9.38
C LYS A 241 -19.52 -8.74 -8.28
N ARG A 242 -18.71 -7.68 -8.33
CA ARG A 242 -18.60 -6.64 -7.29
C ARG A 242 -17.87 -5.40 -7.80
N LYS A 243 -18.37 -4.22 -7.42
CA LYS A 243 -17.72 -2.92 -7.67
C LYS A 243 -17.16 -2.40 -6.34
N ASP A 244 -16.02 -2.95 -5.93
CA ASP A 244 -15.30 -2.62 -4.69
C ASP A 244 -13.92 -2.00 -4.99
N VAL A 245 -13.03 -1.95 -3.99
CA VAL A 245 -11.67 -1.38 -4.11
C VAL A 245 -10.90 -1.95 -5.31
N LEU A 246 -10.96 -3.26 -5.52
CA LEU A 246 -10.20 -3.89 -6.61
C LEU A 246 -10.73 -3.42 -7.97
N TYR A 247 -12.06 -3.34 -8.13
CA TYR A 247 -12.67 -2.79 -9.34
C TYR A 247 -12.16 -1.38 -9.65
N HIS A 248 -12.05 -0.53 -8.63
CA HIS A 248 -11.55 0.83 -8.77
C HIS A 248 -10.04 0.86 -9.07
N GLN A 249 -9.25 -0.02 -8.44
CA GLN A 249 -7.82 -0.17 -8.76
C GLN A 249 -7.59 -0.57 -10.22
N VAL A 250 -8.39 -1.49 -10.76
CA VAL A 250 -8.28 -1.89 -12.18
C VAL A 250 -8.57 -0.72 -13.11
N ARG A 251 -9.62 0.06 -12.83
CA ARG A 251 -9.93 1.26 -13.63
C ARG A 251 -8.83 2.31 -13.54
N ASP A 252 -8.30 2.56 -12.35
CA ASP A 252 -7.21 3.51 -12.16
C ASP A 252 -5.94 3.05 -12.90
N ALA A 253 -5.64 1.74 -12.89
CA ALA A 253 -4.54 1.17 -13.64
C ALA A 253 -4.74 1.30 -15.16
N LEU A 254 -5.93 1.00 -15.67
CA LEU A 254 -6.25 1.17 -17.09
C LEU A 254 -6.19 2.63 -17.51
N TRP A 255 -6.68 3.56 -16.69
CA TRP A 255 -6.59 4.99 -16.98
C TRP A 255 -5.14 5.47 -17.01
N GLU A 256 -4.30 5.03 -16.07
CA GLU A 256 -2.87 5.37 -16.07
C GLU A 256 -2.17 4.84 -17.33
N LEU A 257 -2.48 3.60 -17.73
CA LEU A 257 -1.85 2.97 -18.90
C LEU A 257 -2.37 3.48 -20.25
N THR A 258 -3.63 3.92 -20.33
CA THR A 258 -4.32 4.15 -21.61
C THR A 258 -4.88 5.56 -21.80
N GLY A 259 -4.97 6.34 -20.73
CA GLY A 259 -5.70 7.60 -20.69
C GLY A 259 -7.22 7.46 -20.85
N GLN A 260 -7.77 6.24 -20.95
CA GLN A 260 -9.19 5.99 -21.14
C GLN A 260 -9.87 5.55 -19.84
N ASP A 261 -11.17 5.82 -19.70
CA ASP A 261 -12.00 5.40 -18.56
C ASP A 261 -13.43 5.10 -19.01
N PHE A 262 -13.61 4.03 -19.80
CA PHE A 262 -14.92 3.64 -20.32
C PHE A 262 -15.82 2.99 -19.26
N ASP A 263 -17.12 3.27 -19.33
CA ASP A 263 -18.13 2.74 -18.40
C ASP A 263 -18.59 1.34 -18.78
N LEU A 264 -18.69 1.05 -20.09
CA LEU A 264 -19.10 -0.23 -20.65
C LEU A 264 -17.89 -1.08 -21.03
N ILE A 265 -18.01 -2.41 -20.90
CA ILE A 265 -16.88 -3.29 -21.20
C ILE A 265 -16.70 -3.48 -22.71
N GLU A 266 -17.79 -3.38 -23.46
CA GLU A 266 -17.81 -3.46 -24.92
C GLU A 266 -17.02 -2.31 -25.57
N GLU A 267 -17.05 -1.12 -24.94
CA GLU A 267 -16.24 0.03 -25.36
C GLU A 267 -14.74 -0.23 -25.16
N TRP A 268 -14.36 -0.87 -24.05
CA TRP A 268 -12.97 -1.29 -23.80
C TRP A 268 -12.47 -2.24 -24.89
N HIS A 269 -13.25 -3.28 -25.23
CA HIS A 269 -12.87 -4.23 -26.29
C HIS A 269 -12.74 -3.54 -27.65
N SER A 270 -13.73 -2.74 -28.03
CA SER A 270 -13.75 -2.00 -29.30
C SER A 270 -12.57 -1.03 -29.43
N TRP A 271 -12.16 -0.40 -28.33
CA TRP A 271 -11.02 0.49 -28.30
C TRP A 271 -9.69 -0.27 -28.39
N TRP A 272 -9.57 -1.38 -27.66
CA TRP A 272 -8.32 -2.09 -27.46
C TRP A 272 -7.92 -3.02 -28.61
N GLU A 273 -8.85 -3.81 -29.16
CA GLU A 273 -8.59 -4.78 -30.23
C GLU A 273 -7.75 -4.24 -31.40
N PRO A 274 -8.06 -3.08 -32.01
CA PRO A 274 -7.27 -2.55 -33.13
C PRO A 274 -5.90 -1.99 -32.71
N ARG A 275 -5.63 -1.80 -31.40
CA ARG A 275 -4.43 -1.16 -30.86
C ARG A 275 -3.43 -2.13 -30.24
N GLN A 276 -3.85 -3.35 -29.92
CA GLN A 276 -3.05 -4.35 -29.19
C GLN A 276 -1.60 -4.48 -29.65
N LYS A 277 -1.36 -4.48 -30.96
CA LYS A 277 -0.03 -4.74 -31.53
C LYS A 277 0.92 -3.53 -31.52
N THR A 278 0.38 -2.32 -31.45
CA THR A 278 1.15 -1.08 -31.65
C THR A 278 1.07 -0.13 -30.47
N PHE A 279 0.31 -0.47 -29.44
CA PHE A 279 0.10 0.40 -28.30
C PHE A 279 1.29 0.40 -27.35
N ASP A 280 1.84 1.58 -27.08
CA ASP A 280 2.86 1.81 -26.06
C ASP A 280 2.33 2.79 -25.00
N PRO A 281 2.05 2.33 -23.76
CA PRO A 281 1.64 3.19 -22.66
C PRO A 281 2.62 4.33 -22.34
N MET A 282 3.89 4.22 -22.74
CA MET A 282 4.91 5.24 -22.44
C MET A 282 4.84 6.46 -23.36
N GLU A 283 4.22 6.32 -24.54
CA GLU A 283 3.98 7.43 -25.46
C GLU A 283 2.67 8.18 -25.13
N GLU A 284 1.87 7.63 -24.22
CA GLU A 284 0.63 8.24 -23.77
C GLU A 284 0.89 9.42 -22.84
N ILE A 285 0.64 10.63 -23.35
CA ILE A 285 0.67 11.86 -22.56
C ILE A 285 -0.74 12.18 -22.07
N HIS A 286 -0.93 12.23 -20.75
CA HIS A 286 -2.22 12.56 -20.11
C HIS A 286 -2.54 14.06 -20.12
N ASP A 287 -1.57 14.93 -20.41
CA ASP A 287 -1.76 16.37 -20.52
C ASP A 287 -2.41 16.74 -21.87
N GLY A 288 -3.56 17.39 -21.84
CA GLY A 288 -4.16 18.03 -23.02
C GLY A 288 -5.11 17.17 -23.88
N LYS A 289 -5.35 15.90 -23.53
CA LYS A 289 -6.43 15.12 -24.15
C LYS A 289 -7.79 15.64 -23.66
N THR A 290 -8.41 16.49 -24.47
CA THR A 290 -9.81 16.86 -24.36
C THR A 290 -10.68 15.60 -24.31
N GLY A 291 -11.33 15.33 -23.17
CA GLY A 291 -12.51 14.45 -23.21
C GLY A 291 -12.93 13.69 -21.95
N VAL A 292 -12.02 13.29 -21.06
CA VAL A 292 -12.43 12.49 -19.88
C VAL A 292 -11.77 13.02 -18.61
N LYS A 293 -12.37 14.07 -18.02
CA LYS A 293 -12.15 14.33 -16.59
C LYS A 293 -12.61 13.07 -15.86
N ARG A 294 -11.74 12.44 -15.05
CA ARG A 294 -12.10 11.34 -14.13
C ARG A 294 -13.45 11.69 -13.52
N LYS A 295 -14.53 10.99 -13.92
CA LYS A 295 -15.87 11.34 -13.44
C LYS A 295 -15.81 11.19 -11.93
N ARG A 296 -16.00 12.29 -11.17
CA ARG A 296 -16.21 12.18 -9.73
C ARG A 296 -17.39 11.24 -9.54
N ARG A 297 -17.15 10.13 -8.84
CA ARG A 297 -18.15 9.10 -8.56
C ARG A 297 -19.14 9.68 -7.56
N GLY A 298 -20.07 10.51 -8.05
CA GLY A 298 -20.78 11.53 -7.27
C GLY A 298 -21.73 11.03 -6.18
N ASN A 299 -21.84 9.71 -5.96
CA ASN A 299 -22.75 9.12 -4.97
C ASN A 299 -22.04 8.26 -3.92
N ASP A 300 -20.72 8.06 -3.99
CA ASP A 300 -20.04 7.27 -2.97
C ASP A 300 -20.05 8.03 -1.63
N PRO A 301 -20.23 7.34 -0.48
CA PRO A 301 -20.06 7.95 0.82
C PRO A 301 -18.64 8.50 0.94
N GLU A 302 -18.49 9.71 1.45
CA GLU A 302 -17.18 10.35 1.64
C GLU A 302 -16.93 10.62 3.11
N PHE A 303 -15.66 10.55 3.52
CA PHE A 303 -15.19 11.06 4.80
C PHE A 303 -14.22 12.21 4.52
N TRP A 304 -14.67 13.45 4.77
CA TRP A 304 -13.93 14.67 4.43
C TRP A 304 -13.47 14.76 2.96
N GLY A 305 -14.35 14.41 2.03
CA GLY A 305 -14.06 14.47 0.59
C GLY A 305 -13.19 13.33 0.07
N VAL A 306 -12.77 12.39 0.94
CA VAL A 306 -12.14 11.13 0.52
C VAL A 306 -13.24 10.08 0.32
N PRO A 307 -13.42 9.54 -0.90
CA PRO A 307 -14.41 8.51 -1.17
C PRO A 307 -14.15 7.23 -0.36
N VAL A 308 -15.23 6.66 0.19
CA VAL A 308 -15.20 5.38 0.90
C VAL A 308 -15.57 4.26 -0.07
N GLU A 309 -14.59 3.86 -0.87
CA GLU A 309 -14.72 2.83 -1.91
C GLU A 309 -14.73 1.40 -1.35
N SER A 310 -14.14 1.24 -0.16
CA SER A 310 -14.03 -0.05 0.52
C SER A 310 -15.35 -0.58 1.07
N LYS A 311 -15.44 -1.90 1.16
CA LYS A 311 -16.49 -2.61 1.89
C LYS A 311 -16.01 -3.16 3.24
N ASN A 312 -14.75 -2.99 3.62
CA ASN A 312 -14.18 -3.47 4.88
C ASN A 312 -13.32 -2.36 5.51
N ILE A 313 -13.99 -1.50 6.29
CA ILE A 313 -13.45 -0.20 6.71
C ILE A 313 -13.25 -0.16 8.22
N VAL A 314 -12.21 0.53 8.66
CA VAL A 314 -12.06 0.92 10.07
C VAL A 314 -11.88 2.42 10.17
N PHE A 315 -12.71 3.08 10.97
CA PHE A 315 -12.50 4.48 11.36
C PHE A 315 -11.74 4.51 12.69
N VAL A 316 -10.61 5.18 12.73
CA VAL A 316 -9.78 5.37 13.92
C VAL A 316 -9.80 6.86 14.26
N ILE A 317 -10.45 7.20 15.38
CA ILE A 317 -10.74 8.58 15.76
C ILE A 317 -10.00 8.92 17.05
N ASP A 318 -9.15 9.93 16.95
CA ASP A 318 -8.47 10.52 18.09
C ASP A 318 -9.49 11.17 19.03
N THR A 319 -9.40 10.83 20.31
CA THR A 319 -10.18 11.39 21.42
C THR A 319 -9.28 11.96 22.50
N SER A 320 -8.04 12.30 22.18
CA SER A 320 -7.10 12.95 23.08
C SER A 320 -7.58 14.34 23.51
N GLY A 321 -6.98 14.87 24.57
CA GLY A 321 -7.35 16.16 25.15
C GLY A 321 -7.25 17.35 24.17
N SER A 322 -6.39 17.29 23.15
CA SER A 322 -6.25 18.34 22.13
C SER A 322 -7.48 18.49 21.24
N MET A 323 -8.31 17.45 21.14
CA MET A 323 -9.55 17.48 20.36
C MET A 323 -10.61 18.47 20.89
N ARG A 324 -10.37 19.11 22.05
CA ARG A 324 -11.20 20.20 22.60
C ARG A 324 -11.00 21.54 21.89
N TYR A 325 -9.88 21.72 21.17
CA TYR A 325 -9.53 23.02 20.60
C TYR A 325 -10.46 23.43 19.45
N VAL A 326 -10.52 24.75 19.21
CA VAL A 326 -11.36 25.42 18.21
C VAL A 326 -10.50 26.37 17.40
N HIS A 327 -10.67 26.38 16.07
CA HIS A 327 -9.97 27.29 15.16
C HIS A 327 -10.67 28.65 15.10
N LYS A 328 -10.57 29.46 16.16
CA LYS A 328 -11.36 30.69 16.33
C LYS A 328 -11.14 31.71 15.20
N ASP A 329 -9.91 31.83 14.71
CA ASP A 329 -9.52 32.80 13.67
C ASP A 329 -10.27 32.60 12.34
N ASP A 330 -10.67 31.36 12.05
CA ASP A 330 -11.35 31.00 10.81
C ASP A 330 -12.88 31.08 10.91
N ILE A 331 -13.44 31.35 12.10
CA ILE A 331 -14.88 31.28 12.35
C ILE A 331 -15.46 32.70 12.50
N PRO A 332 -16.33 33.14 11.57
CA PRO A 332 -17.06 34.39 11.72
C PRO A 332 -17.85 34.43 13.03
N GLY A 333 -17.74 35.52 13.79
CA GLY A 333 -18.37 35.68 15.11
C GLY A 333 -17.54 35.20 16.31
N LEU A 334 -16.43 34.50 16.07
CA LEU A 334 -15.43 34.10 17.09
C LEU A 334 -14.09 34.85 16.94
N GLY A 335 -13.81 35.46 15.79
CA GLY A 335 -12.58 36.22 15.53
C GLY A 335 -12.70 37.74 15.79
N ARG A 336 -11.75 38.25 16.59
CA ARG A 336 -11.40 39.66 16.93
C ARG A 336 -12.38 40.47 17.79
N GLY A 337 -12.34 40.19 19.09
CA GLY A 337 -12.15 41.21 20.13
C GLY A 337 -10.83 40.90 20.84
N ASP A 338 -9.97 41.89 20.98
CA ASP A 338 -8.74 41.90 21.79
C ASP A 338 -8.75 40.99 23.05
N GLY A 339 -7.93 39.93 23.06
CA GLY A 339 -7.65 39.18 24.29
C GLY A 339 -7.20 37.74 24.11
N SER A 340 -5.90 37.55 23.88
CA SER A 340 -5.04 36.39 24.21
C SER A 340 -5.63 34.96 24.21
N ASP A 341 -5.13 34.15 23.29
CA ASP A 341 -5.17 32.69 23.37
C ASP A 341 -4.12 32.13 24.34
N GLY A 342 -4.50 31.98 25.59
CA GLY A 342 -3.80 31.16 26.56
C GLY A 342 -4.79 30.72 27.62
N GLY A 343 -4.78 29.43 27.98
CA GLY A 343 -5.44 28.98 29.21
C GLY A 343 -4.83 29.74 30.38
N GLY A 344 -5.52 30.78 30.83
CA GLY A 344 -5.04 31.74 31.82
C GLY A 344 -5.74 33.07 31.61
N SER A 345 -6.86 33.27 32.32
CA SER A 345 -7.62 34.51 32.34
C SER A 345 -6.73 35.74 32.50
N SER A 346 -6.81 36.66 31.55
CA SER A 346 -6.46 38.08 31.74
C SER A 346 -7.20 38.99 30.76
N GLY A 347 -8.49 38.73 30.57
CA GLY A 347 -9.43 39.57 29.81
C GLY A 347 -10.87 39.11 30.08
N GLY A 348 -11.46 39.61 31.17
CA GLY A 348 -12.75 39.17 31.71
C GLY A 348 -13.97 39.64 30.93
N GLY A 349 -14.12 39.22 29.68
CA GLY A 349 -15.40 39.26 28.98
C GLY A 349 -16.04 37.87 28.98
N GLN A 350 -17.23 37.72 29.58
CA GLN A 350 -18.01 36.48 29.42
C GLN A 350 -18.34 36.29 27.94
N GLN A 351 -17.99 35.13 27.36
CA GLN A 351 -18.44 34.77 26.02
C GLN A 351 -19.96 34.86 25.97
N THR A 352 -20.50 35.42 24.88
CA THR A 352 -21.95 35.43 24.69
C THR A 352 -22.46 34.00 24.51
N GLN A 353 -23.74 33.76 24.79
CA GLN A 353 -24.35 32.43 24.58
C GLN A 353 -24.17 31.94 23.13
N GLU A 354 -24.17 32.86 22.17
CA GLU A 354 -23.95 32.54 20.76
C GLU A 354 -22.48 32.18 20.47
N GLN A 355 -21.52 32.90 21.07
CA GLN A 355 -20.10 32.54 20.98
C GLN A 355 -19.81 31.16 21.59
N ASP A 356 -20.45 30.83 22.71
CA ASP A 356 -20.35 29.50 23.33
C ASP A 356 -20.93 28.41 22.41
N ARG A 357 -22.08 28.69 21.79
CA ARG A 357 -22.75 27.77 20.86
C ARG A 357 -21.88 27.52 19.62
N LEU A 358 -21.31 28.58 19.04
CA LEU A 358 -20.39 28.50 17.90
C LEU A 358 -19.08 27.78 18.26
N SER A 359 -18.51 28.07 19.43
CA SER A 359 -17.27 27.45 19.89
C SER A 359 -17.43 25.94 20.06
N LYS A 360 -18.51 25.51 20.74
CA LYS A 360 -18.84 24.08 20.90
C LYS A 360 -19.02 23.39 19.54
N PHE A 361 -19.73 24.04 18.62
CA PHE A 361 -19.96 23.51 17.28
C PHE A 361 -18.65 23.28 16.50
N TRP A 362 -17.65 24.14 16.67
CA TRP A 362 -16.40 24.06 15.91
C TRP A 362 -15.23 23.41 16.66
N THR A 363 -15.48 22.75 17.79
CA THR A 363 -14.44 21.90 18.39
C THR A 363 -14.02 20.81 17.40
N ARG A 364 -12.72 20.47 17.41
CA ARG A 364 -12.18 19.38 16.59
C ARG A 364 -12.94 18.06 16.80
N MET A 365 -13.34 17.77 18.04
CA MET A 365 -14.18 16.63 18.39
C MET A 365 -15.55 16.67 17.71
N GLU A 366 -16.29 17.79 17.79
CA GLU A 366 -17.62 17.87 17.17
C GLU A 366 -17.56 17.90 15.65
N MET A 367 -16.50 18.47 15.06
CA MET A 367 -16.18 18.30 13.65
C MET A 367 -16.06 16.81 13.33
N ALA A 368 -15.15 16.09 14.02
CA ALA A 368 -14.88 14.66 13.76
C ALA A 368 -16.16 13.80 13.87
N LYS A 369 -16.97 14.06 14.90
CA LYS A 369 -18.26 13.39 15.08
C LYS A 369 -19.24 13.67 13.94
N ARG A 370 -19.40 14.92 13.50
CA ARG A 370 -20.32 15.27 12.41
C ARG A 370 -20.02 14.47 11.15
N GLU A 371 -18.79 14.48 10.70
CA GLU A 371 -18.43 13.79 9.46
C GLU A 371 -18.45 12.27 9.61
N LEU A 372 -18.08 11.73 10.79
CA LEU A 372 -18.26 10.31 11.06
C LEU A 372 -19.74 9.92 11.01
N ARG A 373 -20.65 10.77 11.54
CA ARG A 373 -22.09 10.55 11.38
C ARG A 373 -22.52 10.59 9.92
N LYS A 374 -22.07 11.58 9.14
CA LYS A 374 -22.41 11.73 7.72
C LYS A 374 -22.02 10.50 6.92
N VAL A 375 -20.79 10.02 7.06
CA VAL A 375 -20.32 8.84 6.33
C VAL A 375 -21.09 7.59 6.78
N LEU A 376 -21.27 7.36 8.09
CA LEU A 376 -21.99 6.20 8.61
C LEU A 376 -23.45 6.14 8.13
N LYS A 377 -24.13 7.30 8.04
CA LYS A 377 -25.48 7.39 7.47
C LYS A 377 -25.48 6.94 6.00
N LYS A 378 -24.55 7.43 5.18
CA LYS A 378 -24.47 7.20 3.72
C LYS A 378 -23.88 5.85 3.30
N MET A 379 -23.12 5.15 4.15
CA MET A 379 -22.48 3.88 3.80
C MET A 379 -23.45 2.84 3.22
N SER A 380 -23.08 2.11 2.16
CA SER A 380 -23.93 1.01 1.66
C SER A 380 -24.09 -0.10 2.71
N LYS A 381 -25.25 -0.77 2.74
CA LYS A 381 -25.51 -1.94 3.61
C LYS A 381 -24.55 -3.11 3.33
N ASP A 382 -23.96 -3.15 2.14
CA ASP A 382 -23.00 -4.17 1.72
C ASP A 382 -21.59 -3.94 2.30
N ALA A 383 -21.35 -2.79 2.93
CA ALA A 383 -20.09 -2.53 3.64
C ALA A 383 -20.14 -3.12 5.06
N ALA A 384 -18.99 -3.58 5.53
CA ALA A 384 -18.69 -3.86 6.92
C ALA A 384 -17.74 -2.79 7.46
N PHE A 385 -17.96 -2.38 8.70
CA PHE A 385 -17.15 -1.36 9.35
C PHE A 385 -16.93 -1.63 10.83
N ASN A 386 -15.94 -0.96 11.40
CA ASN A 386 -15.87 -0.72 12.83
C ASN A 386 -15.33 0.68 13.12
N CYS A 387 -15.48 1.13 14.37
CA CYS A 387 -14.91 2.36 14.86
C CYS A 387 -14.00 2.06 16.05
N VAL A 388 -12.82 2.65 16.05
CA VAL A 388 -11.84 2.65 17.13
C VAL A 388 -11.71 4.09 17.60
N ARG A 389 -11.82 4.31 18.90
CA ARG A 389 -11.45 5.58 19.53
C ARG A 389 -10.16 5.38 20.31
N PHE A 390 -9.30 6.39 20.33
CA PHE A 390 -8.07 6.32 21.09
C PHE A 390 -7.75 7.64 21.77
N ASP A 391 -7.31 7.51 23.02
CA ASP A 391 -6.71 8.56 23.83
C ASP A 391 -5.46 7.95 24.49
N THR A 392 -5.28 8.06 25.81
CA THR A 392 -4.32 7.23 26.56
C THR A 392 -4.63 5.74 26.41
N THR A 393 -5.91 5.40 26.21
CA THR A 393 -6.43 4.05 26.05
C THR A 393 -7.05 3.86 24.66
N VAL A 394 -7.15 2.62 24.22
CA VAL A 394 -7.82 2.26 22.95
C VAL A 394 -9.12 1.51 23.27
N SER A 395 -10.21 1.87 22.59
CA SER A 395 -11.44 1.08 22.64
C SER A 395 -12.18 1.07 21.30
N LYS A 396 -13.04 0.09 21.12
CA LYS A 396 -13.75 -0.15 19.86
C LYS A 396 -15.25 -0.25 20.05
N PHE A 397 -15.99 0.18 19.04
CA PHE A 397 -17.46 0.11 19.01
C PHE A 397 -17.95 -1.35 19.08
N LYS A 398 -17.37 -2.25 18.29
CA LYS A 398 -17.64 -3.70 18.30
C LYS A 398 -16.35 -4.51 18.37
N LYS A 399 -16.45 -5.81 18.69
CA LYS A 399 -15.28 -6.71 18.78
C LYS A 399 -14.58 -6.93 17.43
N LYS A 400 -15.34 -6.98 16.34
CA LYS A 400 -14.90 -7.17 14.95
C LYS A 400 -15.74 -6.28 14.03
N ALA A 401 -15.33 -6.18 12.75
CA ALA A 401 -16.11 -5.47 11.75
C ALA A 401 -17.55 -6.02 11.66
N THR A 402 -18.51 -5.11 11.51
CA THR A 402 -19.94 -5.43 11.50
C THR A 402 -20.60 -4.87 10.24
N PRO A 403 -21.61 -5.56 9.65
CA PRO A 403 -22.32 -5.03 8.49
C PRO A 403 -22.95 -3.66 8.77
N ALA A 404 -22.97 -2.77 7.79
CA ALA A 404 -23.59 -1.46 7.83
C ALA A 404 -25.13 -1.51 7.72
N SER A 405 -25.74 -2.44 8.46
CA SER A 405 -27.19 -2.53 8.61
C SER A 405 -27.75 -1.28 9.30
N SER A 406 -29.03 -0.97 9.08
CA SER A 406 -29.68 0.18 9.72
C SER A 406 -29.57 0.15 11.25
N GLY A 407 -29.64 -1.04 11.86
CA GLY A 407 -29.50 -1.22 13.31
C GLY A 407 -28.08 -0.98 13.82
N ASN A 408 -27.07 -1.49 13.11
CA ASN A 408 -25.67 -1.28 13.45
C ASN A 408 -25.26 0.17 13.26
N LYS A 409 -25.70 0.83 12.18
CA LYS A 409 -25.51 2.26 11.96
C LYS A 409 -26.13 3.08 13.09
N LYS A 410 -27.38 2.83 13.47
CA LYS A 410 -28.03 3.52 14.59
C LYS A 410 -27.27 3.35 15.91
N SER A 411 -26.74 2.16 16.15
CA SER A 411 -25.92 1.87 17.35
C SER A 411 -24.56 2.56 17.30
N ALA A 412 -23.92 2.62 16.12
CA ALA A 412 -22.67 3.33 15.93
C ALA A 412 -22.85 4.84 16.09
N LEU A 413 -23.92 5.42 15.54
CA LEU A 413 -24.25 6.85 15.73
C LEU A 413 -24.36 7.20 17.22
N LYS A 414 -25.07 6.39 18.02
CA LYS A 414 -25.12 6.57 19.48
C LYS A 414 -23.75 6.47 20.15
N TRP A 415 -22.90 5.56 19.70
CA TRP A 415 -21.54 5.42 20.20
C TRP A 415 -20.69 6.65 19.87
N VAL A 416 -20.81 7.17 18.64
CA VAL A 416 -20.14 8.42 18.19
C VAL A 416 -20.59 9.61 19.01
N ASP A 417 -21.90 9.76 19.26
CA ASP A 417 -22.44 10.85 20.07
C ASP A 417 -21.91 10.83 21.51
N GLY A 418 -21.62 9.63 22.04
CA GLY A 418 -21.04 9.42 23.36
C GLY A 418 -19.53 9.65 23.47
N LEU A 419 -18.81 9.89 22.37
CA LEU A 419 -17.36 10.15 22.42
C LEU A 419 -17.05 11.43 23.19
N LYS A 420 -16.02 11.38 24.03
CA LYS A 420 -15.51 12.50 24.82
C LYS A 420 -14.01 12.61 24.62
N HIS A 421 -13.49 13.83 24.64
CA HIS A 421 -12.06 14.08 24.55
C HIS A 421 -11.41 14.04 25.95
N ASN A 422 -10.37 13.24 26.14
CA ASN A 422 -9.56 13.23 27.36
C ASN A 422 -8.22 12.53 27.09
N GLY A 423 -7.24 12.66 27.99
CA GLY A 423 -6.01 11.88 27.94
C GLY A 423 -5.05 12.27 26.81
N ASN A 424 -4.10 11.37 26.56
CA ASN A 424 -2.98 11.54 25.64
C ASN A 424 -3.26 10.84 24.29
N THR A 425 -2.23 10.57 23.48
CA THR A 425 -2.38 10.15 22.09
C THR A 425 -1.70 8.81 21.84
N ASN A 426 -2.39 7.70 22.17
CA ASN A 426 -1.89 6.33 21.97
C ASN A 426 -2.09 5.83 20.53
N THR A 427 -1.23 6.32 19.65
CA THR A 427 -1.32 6.08 18.21
C THR A 427 -0.95 4.66 17.79
N LEU A 428 0.09 4.08 18.39
CA LEU A 428 0.56 2.76 17.98
C LEU A 428 -0.48 1.67 18.28
N ASP A 429 -1.02 1.63 19.50
CA ASP A 429 -2.01 0.62 19.87
C ASP A 429 -3.31 0.78 19.09
N SER A 430 -3.70 2.02 18.75
CA SER A 430 -4.92 2.27 17.97
C SER A 430 -4.80 1.74 16.54
N LEU A 431 -3.63 1.90 15.92
CA LEU A 431 -3.31 1.29 14.63
C LEU A 431 -3.25 -0.24 14.75
N MET A 432 -2.56 -0.79 15.76
CA MET A 432 -2.50 -2.24 15.98
C MET A 432 -3.90 -2.87 16.13
N GLU A 433 -4.80 -2.23 16.89
CA GLU A 433 -6.20 -2.67 17.01
C GLU A 433 -6.94 -2.56 15.66
N ALA A 434 -6.70 -1.49 14.90
CA ALA A 434 -7.30 -1.30 13.58
C ALA A 434 -6.92 -2.42 12.59
N PHE A 435 -5.65 -2.83 12.59
CA PHE A 435 -5.14 -3.93 11.78
C PHE A 435 -5.64 -5.31 12.25
N GLY A 436 -5.64 -5.55 13.57
CA GLY A 436 -5.85 -6.88 14.15
C GLY A 436 -7.30 -7.34 14.24
N GLN A 437 -8.28 -6.43 14.18
CA GLN A 437 -9.69 -6.77 14.45
C GLN A 437 -10.40 -7.61 13.37
N ASP A 438 -10.00 -7.50 12.10
CA ASP A 438 -10.57 -8.26 10.98
C ASP A 438 -9.54 -8.43 9.84
N ALA A 439 -9.35 -9.66 9.39
CA ALA A 439 -8.45 -10.01 8.29
C ALA A 439 -8.89 -9.47 6.92
N ARG A 440 -10.17 -9.09 6.78
CA ARG A 440 -10.74 -8.54 5.54
C ARG A 440 -10.57 -7.03 5.42
N THR A 441 -10.20 -6.33 6.50
CA THR A 441 -9.95 -4.88 6.46
C THR A 441 -8.96 -4.55 5.36
N ASN A 442 -9.29 -3.57 4.52
CA ASN A 442 -8.39 -3.13 3.46
C ASN A 442 -8.32 -1.58 3.36
N THR A 443 -9.06 -0.87 4.21
CA THR A 443 -8.98 0.58 4.31
C THR A 443 -9.17 1.05 5.75
N ILE A 444 -8.31 1.95 6.20
CA ILE A 444 -8.37 2.63 7.49
C ILE A 444 -8.51 4.13 7.24
N PHE A 445 -9.44 4.78 7.92
CA PHE A 445 -9.55 6.24 7.99
C PHE A 445 -9.07 6.67 9.37
N PHE A 446 -7.90 7.30 9.43
CA PHE A 446 -7.21 7.68 10.67
C PHE A 446 -7.26 9.19 10.86
N LEU A 447 -8.01 9.66 11.84
CA LEU A 447 -8.15 11.08 12.19
C LEU A 447 -7.40 11.36 13.48
N SER A 448 -6.47 12.31 13.45
CA SER A 448 -5.72 12.76 14.64
C SER A 448 -5.29 14.21 14.53
N ASP A 449 -5.14 14.87 15.69
CA ASP A 449 -4.74 16.27 15.80
C ASP A 449 -3.41 16.49 16.54
N GLY A 450 -2.70 15.40 16.86
CA GLY A 450 -1.51 15.41 17.69
C GLY A 450 -0.43 14.45 17.19
N LEU A 451 0.80 14.68 17.66
CA LEU A 451 1.84 13.67 17.57
C LEU A 451 1.54 12.53 18.53
N PRO A 452 1.97 11.29 18.22
CA PRO A 452 1.95 10.19 19.18
C PRO A 452 2.61 10.61 20.51
N SER A 453 1.91 10.38 21.62
CA SER A 453 2.43 10.60 22.97
C SER A 453 1.57 9.79 23.94
N VAL A 454 1.92 8.53 24.18
CA VAL A 454 1.13 7.66 25.07
C VAL A 454 1.17 8.17 26.51
N ASP A 455 2.35 8.59 26.99
CA ASP A 455 2.57 9.02 28.37
C ASP A 455 2.19 10.49 28.65
N GLY A 456 2.00 11.29 27.59
CA GLY A 456 1.67 12.71 27.64
C GLY A 456 2.81 13.61 28.11
N LYS A 457 4.02 13.07 28.31
CA LYS A 457 5.21 13.79 28.78
C LYS A 457 6.14 14.11 27.61
N ILE A 458 6.37 13.13 26.73
CA ILE A 458 7.23 13.24 25.57
C ILE A 458 6.50 12.66 24.36
N ASN A 459 6.77 13.19 23.17
CA ASN A 459 6.26 12.59 21.94
C ASN A 459 6.97 11.26 21.68
N ASP A 460 6.22 10.23 21.32
CA ASP A 460 6.80 8.93 20.96
C ASP A 460 7.63 9.08 19.67
N PRO A 461 8.72 8.33 19.53
CA PRO A 461 9.47 8.30 18.27
C PRO A 461 8.56 7.81 17.14
N THR A 462 8.50 8.57 16.07
CA THR A 462 7.55 8.34 14.98
C THR A 462 7.99 7.27 13.98
N GLU A 463 9.31 7.10 13.80
CA GLU A 463 9.86 6.11 12.86
C GLU A 463 9.55 4.66 13.28
N PRO A 464 9.72 4.25 14.55
CA PRO A 464 9.33 2.90 14.99
C PRO A 464 7.84 2.60 14.77
N ILE A 465 6.97 3.62 14.85
CA ILE A 465 5.53 3.46 14.56
C ILE A 465 5.32 3.18 13.07
N LEU A 466 6.01 3.91 12.19
CA LEU A 466 5.95 3.68 10.74
C LEU A 466 6.50 2.29 10.36
N ASP A 467 7.61 1.87 10.98
CA ASP A 467 8.18 0.54 10.78
C ASP A 467 7.21 -0.56 11.24
N LYS A 468 6.54 -0.35 12.39
CA LYS A 468 5.54 -1.30 12.87
C LYS A 468 4.31 -1.36 11.96
N VAL A 469 3.85 -0.22 11.44
CA VAL A 469 2.78 -0.19 10.43
C VAL A 469 3.22 -0.93 9.18
N PHE A 470 4.44 -0.73 8.69
CA PHE A 470 4.97 -1.46 7.55
C PHE A 470 5.00 -2.97 7.82
N GLU A 471 5.51 -3.43 8.97
CA GLU A 471 5.53 -4.85 9.34
C GLU A 471 4.14 -5.49 9.26
N MET A 472 3.12 -4.81 9.79
CA MET A 472 1.73 -5.28 9.75
C MET A 472 1.11 -5.21 8.34
N ASN A 473 1.58 -4.28 7.51
CA ASN A 473 0.95 -3.94 6.24
C ASN A 473 1.66 -4.52 5.00
N ARG A 474 2.90 -4.97 5.11
CA ARG A 474 3.76 -5.38 3.97
C ARG A 474 3.08 -6.37 3.05
N PHE A 475 2.25 -7.27 3.58
CA PHE A 475 1.46 -8.21 2.79
C PHE A 475 -0.01 -7.82 2.63
N ARG A 476 -0.58 -7.03 3.55
CA ARG A 476 -2.01 -6.70 3.52
C ARG A 476 -2.35 -5.51 2.64
N LYS A 477 -1.39 -4.61 2.38
CA LYS A 477 -1.55 -3.42 1.54
C LYS A 477 -2.83 -2.62 1.86
N ILE A 478 -3.19 -2.54 3.13
CA ILE A 478 -4.27 -1.69 3.65
C ILE A 478 -3.90 -0.23 3.37
N LYS A 479 -4.82 0.51 2.75
CA LYS A 479 -4.68 1.96 2.57
C LYS A 479 -5.07 2.68 3.85
N ILE A 480 -4.21 3.57 4.35
CA ILE A 480 -4.52 4.42 5.51
C ILE A 480 -4.71 5.86 5.01
N HIS A 481 -5.95 6.33 5.00
CA HIS A 481 -6.24 7.73 4.75
C HIS A 481 -6.13 8.51 6.05
N CYS A 482 -5.28 9.53 6.09
CA CYS A 482 -5.03 10.31 7.30
C CYS A 482 -5.69 11.69 7.22
N PHE A 483 -6.26 12.13 8.34
CA PHE A 483 -6.95 13.42 8.47
C PHE A 483 -6.33 14.20 9.61
N GLY A 484 -5.67 15.31 9.27
CA GLY A 484 -5.09 16.26 10.22
C GLY A 484 -5.84 17.58 10.21
N PHE A 485 -5.68 18.39 11.26
CA PHE A 485 -6.32 19.71 11.35
C PHE A 485 -5.42 20.81 10.80
N HIS A 486 -6.02 21.81 10.15
CA HIS A 486 -5.29 22.95 9.61
C HIS A 486 -4.52 23.70 10.70
N PRO A 487 -3.21 23.95 10.57
CA PRO A 487 -2.48 24.78 11.53
C PRO A 487 -3.17 26.13 11.71
N PHE A 488 -3.44 26.50 12.95
CA PHE A 488 -3.88 27.85 13.29
C PHE A 488 -2.80 28.54 14.12
N THR A 489 -2.85 29.87 14.12
CA THR A 489 -2.02 30.72 14.94
C THR A 489 -2.57 30.78 16.35
N GLN A 490 -1.76 30.48 17.35
CA GLN A 490 -2.05 30.81 18.74
C GLN A 490 -1.21 32.03 19.11
N GLY A 491 -1.83 33.16 19.46
CA GLY A 491 -1.11 34.39 19.80
C GLY A 491 -0.18 34.91 18.70
N GLY A 492 -0.54 34.68 17.42
CA GLY A 492 0.28 35.08 16.27
C GLY A 492 1.42 34.12 15.90
N GLN A 493 1.61 33.01 16.62
CA GLN A 493 2.57 31.96 16.25
C GLN A 493 1.87 30.69 15.76
N GLN A 494 2.31 30.16 14.63
CA GLN A 494 1.85 28.88 14.12
C GLN A 494 2.24 27.78 15.11
N MET A 495 1.27 26.98 15.57
CA MET A 495 1.51 25.88 16.51
C MET A 495 2.46 24.82 15.89
N PRO A 496 3.74 24.74 16.31
CA PRO A 496 4.73 23.88 15.65
C PRO A 496 4.38 22.39 15.79
N GLY A 497 3.72 22.00 16.89
CA GLY A 497 3.28 20.62 17.11
C GLY A 497 2.30 20.11 16.06
N LEU A 498 1.36 20.95 15.60
CA LEU A 498 0.36 20.53 14.61
C LEU A 498 0.97 20.40 13.20
N ALA A 499 1.92 21.28 12.86
CA ALA A 499 2.66 21.16 11.60
C ALA A 499 3.48 19.85 11.54
N SER A 500 4.14 19.50 12.64
CA SER A 500 4.87 18.22 12.78
C SER A 500 3.93 17.02 12.75
N ALA A 501 2.79 17.07 13.44
CA ALA A 501 1.77 16.02 13.40
C ALA A 501 1.24 15.79 11.97
N ASN A 502 0.90 16.87 11.27
CA ASN A 502 0.43 16.81 9.88
C ASN A 502 1.49 16.24 8.94
N THR A 503 2.77 16.60 9.14
CA THR A 503 3.88 16.02 8.37
C THR A 503 3.98 14.52 8.58
N TRP A 504 3.86 14.07 9.83
CA TRP A 504 3.88 12.65 10.16
C TRP A 504 2.66 11.90 9.60
N LEU A 505 1.45 12.44 9.76
CA LEU A 505 0.21 11.89 9.18
C LEU A 505 0.31 11.74 7.66
N LYS A 506 0.93 12.73 6.99
CA LYS A 506 1.20 12.66 5.56
C LYS A 506 2.13 11.50 5.21
N ARG A 507 3.23 11.32 5.94
CA ARG A 507 4.15 10.18 5.77
C ARG A 507 3.43 8.83 5.96
N LEU A 508 2.57 8.72 6.98
CA LEU A 508 1.79 7.50 7.26
C LEU A 508 0.81 7.17 6.12
N ALA A 509 0.11 8.19 5.60
CA ALA A 509 -0.80 7.98 4.48
C ALA A 509 -0.05 7.56 3.21
N GLU A 510 1.02 8.28 2.86
CA GLU A 510 1.80 8.02 1.65
C GLU A 510 2.47 6.65 1.68
N SER A 511 3.03 6.23 2.82
CA SER A 511 3.70 4.92 2.96
C SER A 511 2.75 3.72 2.80
N THR A 512 1.43 3.95 2.88
CA THR A 512 0.40 2.92 2.74
C THR A 512 -0.46 3.10 1.47
N GLY A 513 -0.10 4.05 0.60
CA GLY A 513 -0.86 4.36 -0.62
C GLY A 513 -2.23 5.01 -0.34
N GLY A 514 -2.41 5.58 0.85
CA GLY A 514 -3.57 6.39 1.22
C GLY A 514 -3.36 7.87 0.91
N THR A 515 -4.31 8.70 1.37
CA THR A 515 -4.29 10.16 1.14
C THR A 515 -4.26 10.90 2.47
N TYR A 516 -3.57 12.04 2.49
CA TYR A 516 -3.64 12.98 3.60
C TYR A 516 -4.59 14.13 3.27
N THR A 517 -5.55 14.39 4.17
CA THR A 517 -6.48 15.51 4.07
C THR A 517 -6.26 16.50 5.20
N ASN A 518 -6.02 17.75 4.82
CA ASN A 518 -5.92 18.87 5.76
C ASN A 518 -7.31 19.46 6.02
N MET A 519 -7.89 19.14 7.18
CA MET A 519 -9.25 19.54 7.55
C MET A 519 -9.31 21.02 7.92
N LYS A 520 -10.26 21.73 7.32
CA LYS A 520 -10.54 23.14 7.54
C LYS A 520 -11.96 23.35 8.05
N VAL A 521 -12.18 24.49 8.68
CA VAL A 521 -13.53 25.01 8.93
C VAL A 521 -14.22 25.28 7.58
N ASP A 522 -15.49 24.88 7.48
CA ASP A 522 -16.33 25.24 6.34
C ASP A 522 -17.26 26.38 6.77
N ASN A 523 -16.98 27.58 6.25
CA ASN A 523 -17.70 28.80 6.60
C ASN A 523 -19.19 28.77 6.21
N LYS A 524 -19.63 27.76 5.44
CA LYS A 524 -21.06 27.54 5.12
C LYS A 524 -21.81 26.82 6.24
N LEU A 525 -21.11 26.18 7.17
CA LEU A 525 -21.70 25.46 8.29
C LEU A 525 -21.81 26.35 9.52
N ASN A 526 -22.87 26.17 10.28
CA ASN A 526 -23.05 26.83 11.57
C ASN A 526 -24.01 25.98 12.45
N PRO A 527 -24.24 26.34 13.73
CA PRO A 527 -25.13 25.60 14.61
C PRO A 527 -26.57 25.46 14.11
N ASP A 528 -27.06 26.37 13.26
CA ASP A 528 -28.39 26.33 12.65
C ASP A 528 -28.41 25.59 11.30
N ASN A 529 -27.25 25.47 10.65
CA ASN A 529 -27.02 24.74 9.41
C ASN A 529 -25.80 23.80 9.54
N PRO A 530 -25.95 22.64 10.20
CA PRO A 530 -24.84 21.72 10.45
C PRO A 530 -24.34 20.98 9.20
N GLY A 531 -25.04 21.12 8.07
CA GLY A 531 -24.72 20.47 6.79
C GLY A 531 -24.95 18.97 6.79
N ASP A 532 -25.99 18.52 7.52
CA ASP A 532 -26.36 17.12 7.75
C ASP A 532 -27.30 16.55 6.69
#